data_AF-A0A7W7LIJ1-F1
#
_entry.id   AF-A0A7W7LIJ1-F1
#
_cell.length_a   1.000
_cell.length_b   1.000
_cell.length_c   1.000
_cell.angle_alpha   90.00
_cell.angle_beta   90.00
_cell.angle_gamma   90.00
#
_symmetry.space_group_name_H-M   'P 1'
#
loop_
_entity.id
_entity.type
_entity.pdbx_description
1 polymer ?
#
loop_
_entity_poly.entity_id
_entity_poly.type
_entity_poly.pdbx_seq_one_letter_code
_entity_poly.pdbx_strand_id
1 'polypeptide(L)'
;MKKFKATVVAITAIAGLAVAVTPTQAADTCTAGGGGKYICDYGVTNHALPNGQKEQFLVGLDYAVWTRWTISNQWTGWVSLGKPDPFGSARATNAVKVEDQQVGGDFRTTIYLNNSNGPVVSRTRLALGSGWTPWDWPNFN
;
A
#
# COMPACT_ATOMS: atom_id res chain seq x y z
N MET A 1 -10.04 29.28 -18.07
CA MET A 1 -9.55 28.79 -19.39
C MET A 1 -8.06 29.08 -19.51
N LYS A 2 -7.18 28.08 -19.36
CA LYS A 2 -5.76 28.19 -19.72
C LYS A 2 -5.34 26.92 -20.45
N LYS A 3 -4.87 27.11 -21.68
CA LYS A 3 -4.64 26.10 -22.71
C LYS A 3 -3.20 25.60 -22.60
N PHE A 4 -2.99 24.33 -22.30
CA PHE A 4 -1.66 23.70 -22.43
C PHE A 4 -1.50 23.27 -23.89
N LYS A 5 -0.56 23.92 -24.60
CA LYS A 5 -0.16 23.54 -25.95
C LYS A 5 0.83 22.39 -25.83
N ALA A 6 0.45 21.21 -26.31
CA ALA A 6 1.38 20.10 -26.49
C ALA A 6 2.11 20.29 -27.83
N THR A 7 3.43 20.48 -27.77
CA THR A 7 4.29 20.52 -28.96
C THR A 7 4.75 19.10 -29.23
N VAL A 8 4.32 18.53 -30.36
CA VAL A 8 4.78 17.22 -30.84
C VAL A 8 6.13 17.42 -31.53
N VAL A 9 7.18 16.79 -31.00
CA VAL A 9 8.48 16.68 -31.66
C VAL A 9 8.46 15.42 -32.52
N ALA A 10 8.58 15.57 -33.84
CA ALA A 10 8.74 14.46 -34.76
C ALA A 10 10.20 13.98 -34.73
N ILE A 11 10.41 12.69 -34.47
CA ILE A 11 11.74 12.07 -34.41
C ILE A 11 11.94 11.21 -35.66
N THR A 12 12.98 11.48 -36.43
CA THR A 12 13.43 10.67 -37.57
C THR A 12 13.95 9.31 -37.09
N ALA A 13 13.44 8.22 -37.64
CA ALA A 13 13.79 6.86 -37.24
C ALA A 13 15.19 6.47 -37.75
N ILE A 14 16.06 6.09 -36.82
CA ILE A 14 17.33 5.41 -37.10
C ILE A 14 17.06 3.91 -36.95
N ALA A 15 17.41 3.12 -37.97
CA ALA A 15 17.25 1.66 -37.96
C ALA A 15 18.28 1.02 -37.00
N GLY A 16 17.92 1.00 -35.72
CA GLY A 16 18.54 0.17 -34.68
C GLY A 16 17.41 -0.31 -33.78
N LEU A 17 17.48 -1.57 -33.34
CA LEU A 17 16.52 -2.15 -32.39
C LEU A 17 16.66 -1.45 -31.03
N ALA A 18 16.14 -0.23 -30.92
CA ALA A 18 15.94 0.45 -29.66
C ALA A 18 14.71 -0.19 -29.01
N VAL A 19 14.94 -0.99 -27.96
CA VAL A 19 13.86 -1.33 -27.04
C VAL A 19 13.39 0.00 -26.46
N ALA A 20 12.23 0.49 -26.89
CA ALA A 20 11.60 1.65 -26.32
C ALA A 20 11.28 1.32 -24.86
N VAL A 21 12.16 1.70 -23.94
CA VAL A 21 11.83 1.72 -22.51
C VAL A 21 10.75 2.78 -22.35
N THR A 22 9.50 2.35 -22.21
CA THR A 22 8.44 3.26 -21.80
C THR A 22 8.87 3.87 -20.47
N PRO A 23 8.83 5.21 -20.30
CA PRO A 23 9.09 5.78 -18.99
C PRO A 23 8.09 5.15 -18.03
N THR A 24 8.60 4.57 -16.94
CA THR A 24 7.73 4.14 -15.85
C THR A 24 6.94 5.37 -15.45
N GLN A 25 5.64 5.35 -15.71
CA GLN A 25 4.77 6.47 -15.43
C GLN A 25 4.89 6.71 -13.92
N ALA A 26 5.26 7.93 -13.52
CA ALA A 26 5.27 8.28 -12.11
C ALA A 26 3.84 8.08 -11.62
N ALA A 27 3.65 7.20 -10.63
CA ALA A 27 2.31 6.95 -10.13
C ALA A 27 1.76 8.26 -9.55
N ASP A 28 0.49 8.54 -9.81
CA ASP A 28 -0.15 9.74 -9.30
C ASP A 28 -0.08 9.77 -7.77
N THR A 29 0.15 10.96 -7.22
CA THR A 29 0.25 11.17 -5.78
C THR A 29 -1.07 11.69 -5.23
N CYS A 30 -1.64 10.96 -4.27
CA CYS A 30 -2.86 11.33 -3.57
C CYS A 30 -2.58 11.65 -2.10
N THR A 31 -3.52 12.34 -1.44
CA THR A 31 -3.42 12.69 -0.02
C THR A 31 -4.63 12.15 0.74
N ALA A 32 -4.37 11.42 1.81
CA ALA A 32 -5.35 10.96 2.79
C ALA A 32 -5.36 11.89 4.02
N GLY A 33 -6.33 11.69 4.92
CA GLY A 33 -6.37 12.43 6.18
C GLY A 33 -5.06 12.31 6.97
N GLY A 34 -4.78 13.31 7.82
CA GLY A 34 -3.52 13.35 8.58
C GLY A 34 -2.28 13.58 7.71
N GLY A 35 -2.45 14.04 6.46
CA GLY A 35 -1.35 14.39 5.55
C GLY A 35 -0.65 13.20 4.88
N GLY A 36 -1.23 11.99 4.99
CA GLY A 36 -0.63 10.77 4.42
C GLY A 36 -0.61 10.84 2.89
N LYS A 37 0.58 10.83 2.29
CA LYS A 37 0.74 10.77 0.83
C LYS A 37 0.84 9.32 0.37
N TYR A 38 0.09 8.98 -0.66
CA TYR A 38 -0.01 7.60 -1.13
C TYR A 38 -0.10 7.52 -2.65
N ILE A 39 0.17 6.32 -3.16
CA ILE A 39 0.05 5.98 -4.58
C ILE A 39 -1.44 5.92 -4.93
N CYS A 40 -1.93 6.83 -5.77
CA CYS A 40 -3.37 6.96 -6.04
C CYS A 40 -4.02 5.64 -6.45
N ASP A 41 -3.36 4.87 -7.32
CA ASP A 41 -3.84 3.59 -7.84
C ASP A 41 -4.07 2.54 -6.74
N TYR A 42 -3.40 2.68 -5.59
CA TYR A 42 -3.48 1.73 -4.48
C TYR A 42 -4.55 2.13 -3.46
N GLY A 43 -5.02 3.38 -3.49
CA GLY A 43 -6.12 3.83 -2.65
C GLY A 43 -5.84 3.83 -1.14
N VAL A 44 -6.91 4.04 -0.38
CA VAL A 44 -6.95 3.89 1.08
C VAL A 44 -7.93 2.78 1.42
N THR A 45 -7.46 1.76 2.11
CA THR A 45 -8.28 0.65 2.59
C THR A 45 -8.86 1.00 3.95
N ASN A 46 -10.18 1.11 4.03
CA ASN A 46 -10.89 1.34 5.29
C ASN A 46 -11.19 0.01 5.97
N HIS A 47 -11.02 -0.04 7.29
CA HIS A 47 -11.22 -1.22 8.12
C HIS A 47 -11.99 -0.83 9.39
N ALA A 48 -13.04 -1.57 9.73
CA ALA A 48 -13.84 -1.33 10.93
C ALA A 48 -13.40 -2.29 12.04
N LEU A 49 -13.08 -1.76 13.22
CA LEU A 49 -12.67 -2.55 14.36
C LEU A 49 -13.88 -2.92 15.25
N PRO A 50 -13.85 -4.06 15.96
CA PRO A 50 -14.99 -4.55 16.73
C PRO A 50 -15.33 -3.65 17.94
N ASN A 51 -14.42 -2.78 18.35
CA ASN A 51 -14.64 -1.77 19.40
C ASN A 51 -15.25 -0.46 18.87
N GLY A 52 -15.73 -0.44 17.62
CA GLY A 52 -16.32 0.74 16.98
C GLY A 52 -15.31 1.76 16.46
N GLN A 53 -14.01 1.53 16.68
CA GLN A 53 -12.95 2.35 16.10
C GLN A 53 -12.81 2.05 14.61
N LYS A 54 -12.20 3.00 13.89
CA LYS A 54 -11.87 2.86 12.47
C LYS A 54 -10.37 2.74 12.33
N GLU A 55 -9.95 1.94 11.36
CA GLU A 55 -8.57 1.77 10.94
C GLU A 55 -8.47 2.02 9.44
N GLN A 56 -7.34 2.56 9.00
CA GLN A 56 -7.06 2.80 7.59
C GLN A 56 -5.67 2.30 7.26
N PHE A 57 -5.56 1.68 6.10
CA PHE A 57 -4.30 1.27 5.52
C PHE A 57 -4.09 1.96 4.17
N LEU A 58 -2.84 2.26 3.85
CA LEU A 58 -2.44 2.68 2.52
C LEU A 58 -1.02 2.24 2.23
N VAL A 59 -0.64 2.36 0.96
CA VAL A 59 0.75 2.22 0.52
C VAL A 59 1.31 3.61 0.22
N GLY A 60 2.35 3.98 0.94
CA GLY A 60 3.02 5.27 0.78
C GLY A 60 3.80 5.37 -0.54
N LEU A 61 4.28 6.58 -0.85
CA LEU A 61 5.16 6.81 -2.01
C LEU A 61 6.52 6.10 -1.88
N ASP A 62 6.87 5.66 -0.67
CA ASP A 62 8.04 4.83 -0.35
C ASP A 62 7.79 3.33 -0.53
N TYR A 63 6.60 2.95 -1.01
CA TYR A 63 6.10 1.58 -1.16
C TYR A 63 6.02 0.79 0.16
N ALA A 64 6.09 1.48 1.31
CA ALA A 64 5.80 0.89 2.60
C ALA A 64 4.29 0.91 2.86
N VAL A 65 3.82 -0.03 3.68
CA VAL A 65 2.44 -0.01 4.17
C VAL A 65 2.38 0.86 5.41
N TRP A 66 1.33 1.66 5.52
CA TRP A 66 1.07 2.53 6.65
C TRP A 66 -0.32 2.26 7.21
N THR A 67 -0.46 2.35 8.53
CA THR A 67 -1.74 2.27 9.22
C THR A 67 -1.98 3.49 10.07
N ARG A 68 -3.24 3.87 10.25
CA ARG A 68 -3.69 4.77 11.30
C ARG A 68 -5.06 4.32 11.79
N TRP A 69 -5.41 4.68 13.01
CA TRP A 69 -6.68 4.28 13.62
C TRP A 69 -7.25 5.40 14.46
N THR A 70 -8.49 5.24 14.90
CA THR A 70 -9.12 6.20 15.81
C THR A 70 -8.94 5.79 17.27
N ILE A 71 -8.54 6.72 18.13
CA ILE A 71 -8.63 6.57 19.60
C ILE A 71 -9.64 7.62 20.07
N SER A 72 -10.68 7.20 20.78
CA SER A 72 -11.77 8.09 21.22
C SER A 72 -12.33 8.96 20.08
N ASN A 73 -12.56 8.34 18.92
CA ASN A 73 -13.03 8.97 17.67
C ASN A 73 -12.08 10.00 17.03
N GLN A 74 -10.85 10.13 17.51
CA GLN A 74 -9.82 10.99 16.91
C GLN A 74 -8.78 10.14 16.16
N TRP A 75 -8.46 10.50 14.92
CA TRP A 75 -7.44 9.80 14.14
C TRP A 75 -6.05 10.00 14.75
N THR A 76 -5.29 8.91 14.86
CA THR A 76 -3.86 8.96 15.11
C THR A 76 -3.09 9.48 13.89
N GLY A 77 -1.81 9.78 14.09
CA GLY A 77 -0.86 9.90 12.98
C GLY A 77 -0.65 8.57 12.26
N TRP A 78 -0.09 8.64 11.05
CA TRP A 78 0.29 7.45 10.29
C TRP A 78 1.49 6.74 10.93
N VAL A 79 1.37 5.43 11.09
CA VAL A 79 2.40 4.54 11.62
C VAL A 79 2.85 3.61 10.51
N SER A 80 4.17 3.53 10.28
CA SER A 80 4.73 2.65 9.26
C SER A 80 4.64 1.20 9.72
N LEU A 81 4.15 0.35 8.83
CA LEU A 81 4.27 -1.11 8.91
C LEU A 81 5.47 -1.60 8.08
N GLY A 82 6.29 -0.69 7.54
CA GLY A 82 7.46 -1.03 6.74
C GLY A 82 7.11 -1.53 5.33
N LYS A 83 8.17 -1.85 4.57
CA LYS A 83 8.00 -2.44 3.24
C LYS A 83 7.54 -3.89 3.36
N PRO A 84 6.64 -4.32 2.47
CA PRO A 84 6.14 -5.69 2.41
C PRO A 84 7.19 -6.62 1.78
N ASP A 85 8.38 -6.66 2.39
CA ASP A 85 9.45 -7.60 2.07
C ASP A 85 10.28 -7.90 3.33
N PRO A 86 10.28 -9.14 3.83
CA PRO A 86 11.19 -9.53 4.91
C PRO A 86 12.68 -9.36 4.55
N PHE A 87 13.03 -9.32 3.26
CA PHE A 87 14.42 -9.22 2.80
C PHE A 87 14.82 -7.82 2.28
N GLY A 88 13.91 -6.84 2.31
CA GLY A 88 14.18 -5.43 2.01
C GLY A 88 14.41 -5.05 0.53
N SER A 89 14.28 -5.99 -0.40
CA SER A 89 14.42 -5.82 -1.85
C SER A 89 13.12 -5.47 -2.60
N ALA A 90 11.96 -5.86 -2.07
CA ALA A 90 10.66 -5.76 -2.72
C ALA A 90 9.83 -4.56 -2.27
N ARG A 91 8.84 -4.24 -3.10
CA ARG A 91 7.90 -3.12 -2.93
C ARG A 91 6.47 -3.61 -3.05
N ALA A 92 5.53 -2.93 -2.39
CA ALA A 92 4.10 -3.14 -2.66
C ALA A 92 3.79 -2.83 -4.13
N THR A 93 2.95 -3.64 -4.77
CA THR A 93 2.52 -3.42 -6.18
C THR A 93 1.02 -3.17 -6.33
N ASN A 94 0.25 -3.26 -5.25
CA ASN A 94 -1.19 -3.01 -5.24
C ASN A 94 -1.68 -2.50 -3.86
N ALA A 95 -2.98 -2.24 -3.79
CA ALA A 95 -3.70 -1.88 -2.59
C ALA A 95 -3.57 -2.93 -1.47
N VAL A 96 -3.60 -2.47 -0.22
CA VAL A 96 -3.67 -3.33 0.97
C VAL A 96 -5.03 -4.02 1.02
N LYS A 97 -5.05 -5.34 1.19
CA LYS A 97 -6.26 -6.10 1.51
C LYS A 97 -6.26 -6.49 2.98
N VAL A 98 -7.44 -6.63 3.57
CA VAL A 98 -7.64 -6.94 4.99
C VAL A 98 -8.57 -8.14 5.10
N GLU A 99 -8.23 -9.06 6.00
CA GLU A 99 -9.05 -10.20 6.38
C GLU A 99 -9.05 -10.33 7.90
N ASP A 100 -10.23 -10.51 8.49
CA ASP A 100 -10.37 -10.66 9.93
C ASP A 100 -10.85 -12.06 10.30
N GLN A 101 -10.36 -12.54 11.44
CA GLN A 101 -10.72 -13.84 11.99
C GLN A 101 -10.91 -13.75 13.50
N GLN A 102 -11.92 -14.45 14.01
CA GLN A 102 -12.05 -14.74 15.44
C GLN A 102 -11.34 -16.06 15.76
N VAL A 103 -10.28 -16.03 16.58
CA VAL A 103 -9.54 -17.24 16.98
C VAL A 103 -9.36 -17.24 18.49
N GLY A 104 -9.97 -18.20 19.19
CA GLY A 104 -9.82 -18.31 20.65
C GLY A 104 -10.32 -17.09 21.44
N GLY A 105 -11.23 -16.30 20.87
CA GLY A 105 -11.70 -15.04 21.45
C GLY A 105 -10.91 -13.79 21.01
N ASP A 106 -9.80 -13.97 20.29
CA ASP A 106 -9.03 -12.86 19.74
C ASP A 106 -9.56 -12.43 18.38
N PHE A 107 -9.67 -11.11 18.18
CA PHE A 107 -9.86 -10.49 16.87
C PHE A 107 -8.52 -10.35 16.16
N ARG A 108 -8.25 -11.26 15.22
CA ARG A 108 -7.07 -11.26 14.37
C ARG A 108 -7.34 -10.48 13.09
N THR A 109 -6.44 -9.58 12.75
CA THR A 109 -6.47 -8.84 11.48
C THR A 109 -5.23 -9.24 10.68
N THR A 110 -5.43 -9.82 9.51
CA THR A 110 -4.37 -10.09 8.54
C THR A 110 -4.46 -9.07 7.41
N ILE A 111 -3.34 -8.42 7.11
CA ILE A 111 -3.21 -7.62 5.91
C ILE A 111 -2.34 -8.35 4.90
N TYR A 112 -2.69 -8.24 3.62
CA TYR A 112 -1.92 -8.87 2.54
C TYR A 112 -1.98 -8.05 1.26
N LEU A 113 -0.94 -8.20 0.45
CA LEU A 113 -0.80 -7.52 -0.84
C LEU A 113 0.24 -8.26 -1.71
N ASN A 114 0.32 -7.89 -2.98
CA ASN A 114 1.34 -8.43 -3.89
C ASN A 114 2.62 -7.61 -3.75
N ASN A 115 3.77 -8.27 -3.71
CA ASN A 115 5.06 -7.58 -3.78
C ASN A 115 5.69 -7.69 -5.17
N SER A 116 6.70 -6.86 -5.43
CA SER A 116 7.40 -6.79 -6.71
C SER A 116 8.23 -8.03 -7.05
N ASN A 117 8.45 -8.93 -6.08
CA ASN A 117 9.19 -10.18 -6.29
C ASN A 117 8.27 -11.31 -6.74
N GLY A 118 6.95 -11.08 -6.81
CA GLY A 118 5.95 -12.04 -7.31
C GLY A 118 4.97 -12.55 -6.25
N PRO A 119 5.43 -12.99 -5.05
CA PRO A 119 4.54 -13.54 -4.04
C PRO A 119 3.58 -12.53 -3.41
N VAL A 120 2.47 -13.07 -2.90
CA VAL A 120 1.63 -12.39 -1.91
C VAL A 120 2.35 -12.48 -0.56
N VAL A 121 2.46 -11.35 0.12
CA VAL A 121 3.00 -11.28 1.47
C VAL A 121 1.93 -10.79 2.41
N SER A 122 2.01 -11.22 3.66
CA SER A 122 1.05 -10.85 4.68
C SER A 122 1.74 -10.53 5.99
N ARG A 123 0.99 -9.92 6.89
CA ARG A 123 1.31 -9.86 8.31
C ARG A 123 0.01 -9.80 9.11
N THR A 124 0.08 -10.23 10.35
CA THR A 124 -1.11 -10.39 11.19
C THR A 124 -0.93 -9.67 12.51
N ARG A 125 -1.96 -8.96 12.94
CA ARG A 125 -2.13 -8.53 14.33
C ARG A 125 -2.94 -9.60 15.04
N LEU A 126 -2.33 -10.29 16.01
CA LEU A 126 -2.89 -11.51 16.62
C LEU A 126 -4.06 -11.25 17.59
N ALA A 127 -4.24 -10.01 18.04
CA ALA A 127 -5.34 -9.60 18.89
C ALA A 127 -5.56 -8.09 18.74
N LEU A 128 -6.75 -7.59 19.04
CA LEU A 128 -7.02 -6.16 18.97
C LEU A 128 -6.06 -5.37 19.89
N GLY A 129 -5.36 -4.38 19.32
CA GLY A 129 -4.40 -3.56 20.06
C GLY A 129 -3.02 -4.19 20.28
N SER A 130 -2.79 -5.44 19.84
CA SER A 130 -1.46 -6.05 19.89
C SER A 130 -0.57 -5.58 18.75
N GLY A 131 0.72 -5.90 18.85
CA GLY A 131 1.68 -5.66 17.77
C GLY A 131 1.40 -6.51 16.53
N TRP A 132 1.92 -6.07 15.40
CA TRP A 132 1.88 -6.81 14.14
C TRP A 132 3.06 -7.80 14.06
N THR A 133 2.82 -9.01 13.59
CA THR A 133 3.89 -9.96 13.21
C THR A 133 4.80 -9.37 12.14
N PRO A 134 6.02 -9.88 11.93
CA PRO A 134 6.83 -9.55 10.76
C PRO A 134 6.07 -9.76 9.44
N TRP A 135 6.61 -9.20 8.35
CA TRP A 135 6.13 -9.56 7.01
C TRP A 135 6.54 -11.00 6.71
N ASP A 136 5.55 -11.84 6.45
CA ASP A 136 5.75 -13.26 6.18
C ASP A 136 5.70 -13.52 4.66
N TRP A 137 6.61 -14.40 4.20
CA TRP A 137 6.76 -14.84 2.80
C TRP A 137 5.86 -16.08 2.54
N PRO A 138 5.37 -16.29 1.30
CA PRO A 138 3.96 -16.45 0.96
C PRO A 138 3.20 -17.59 1.62
N ASN A 139 1.91 -17.31 1.87
CA ASN A 139 0.85 -18.31 1.86
C ASN A 139 0.67 -18.80 0.42
N PHE A 140 1.21 -19.98 0.10
CA PHE A 140 0.80 -20.74 -1.07
C PHE A 140 -0.62 -21.25 -0.77
N ASN A 141 -1.64 -20.56 -1.29
CA ASN A 141 -2.98 -21.14 -1.38
C ASN A 141 -2.96 -22.33 -2.34
#